data_AF-A0A921ZV54-F1
#
_entry.id   AF-A0A921ZV54-F1
#
_cell.length_a   1.000
_cell.length_b   1.000
_cell.length_c   1.000
_cell.angle_alpha   90.00
_cell.angle_beta   90.00
_cell.angle_gamma   90.00
#
_symmetry.space_group_name_H-M   'P 1'
#
loop_
_entity.id
_entity.type
_entity.pdbx_description
1 polymer ?
#
loop_
_entity_poly.entity_id
_entity_poly.type
_entity_poly.pdbx_seq_one_letter_code
_entity_poly.pdbx_strand_id
1 'polypeptide(L)'
;MSSWVNENSVSFFQLFCIKVIKTGRIPQHIAFIMDGNRRYAKKASVDKKTGHYRGFDKLSETLKWCLDLGIPEVTVYAFSIENFKRGADEVEALMDLARDKFQRLLEEIFHRVYIITLHLVWNYNWYQVALD
;
A
#
# COMPACT_ATOMS: atom_id res chain seq x y z
N MET A 1 -13.77 -16.87 -7.63
CA MET A 1 -12.92 -16.25 -6.58
C MET A 1 -12.81 -14.79 -6.97
N SER A 2 -13.47 -13.88 -6.25
CA SER A 2 -13.60 -12.46 -6.60
C SER A 2 -12.25 -11.75 -6.48
N SER A 3 -11.75 -11.21 -7.59
CA SER A 3 -10.52 -10.41 -7.65
C SER A 3 -10.62 -9.20 -6.72
N TRP A 4 -9.54 -8.91 -6.00
CA TRP A 4 -9.43 -7.83 -5.03
C TRP A 4 -9.27 -6.47 -5.71
N VAL A 5 -8.60 -6.46 -6.87
CA VAL A 5 -8.79 -5.40 -7.83
C VAL A 5 -10.18 -5.59 -8.43
N ASN A 6 -11.12 -4.77 -7.99
CA ASN A 6 -12.33 -4.52 -8.73
C ASN A 6 -11.88 -4.23 -10.18
N GLU A 7 -12.33 -5.03 -11.14
CA GLU A 7 -12.33 -4.66 -12.57
C GLU A 7 -13.29 -3.47 -12.80
N ASN A 8 -13.31 -2.51 -11.88
CA ASN A 8 -13.69 -1.15 -12.15
C ASN A 8 -12.66 -0.64 -13.14
N SER A 9 -12.95 -0.92 -14.41
CA SER A 9 -12.78 -0.03 -15.54
C SER A 9 -12.44 1.36 -15.02
N VAL A 10 -11.15 1.69 -15.08
CA VAL A 10 -10.69 3.05 -14.86
C VAL A 10 -11.67 3.92 -15.64
N SER A 11 -12.37 4.83 -14.95
CA SER A 11 -13.49 5.53 -15.58
C SER A 11 -13.01 6.20 -16.87
N PHE A 12 -13.90 6.41 -17.84
CA PHE A 12 -13.53 7.08 -19.10
C PHE A 12 -12.73 8.38 -18.84
N PHE A 13 -13.16 9.15 -17.83
CA PHE A 13 -12.46 10.37 -17.42
C PHE A 13 -11.06 10.10 -16.86
N GLN A 14 -10.89 9.10 -15.99
CA GLN A 14 -9.57 8.73 -15.49
C GLN A 14 -8.65 8.21 -16.60
N LEU A 15 -9.16 7.40 -17.54
CA LEU A 15 -8.39 6.96 -18.72
C LEU A 15 -7.95 8.15 -19.57
N PHE A 16 -8.85 9.09 -19.81
CA PHE A 16 -8.53 10.34 -20.52
C PHE A 16 -7.42 11.10 -19.80
N CYS A 17 -7.54 11.32 -18.49
CA CYS A 17 -6.52 12.01 -17.69
C CYS A 17 -5.18 11.27 -17.73
N ILE A 18 -5.16 9.94 -17.58
CA ILE A 18 -3.93 9.14 -17.66
C ILE A 18 -3.26 9.32 -19.02
N LYS A 19 -4.03 9.24 -20.12
CA LYS A 19 -3.49 9.44 -21.48
C LYS A 19 -2.90 10.84 -21.66
N VAL A 20 -3.59 11.87 -21.18
CA VAL A 20 -3.12 13.25 -21.25
C VAL A 20 -1.84 13.44 -20.43
N ILE A 21 -1.81 12.97 -19.18
CA ILE A 21 -0.65 13.07 -18.28
C ILE A 21 0.57 12.36 -18.88
N LYS A 22 0.36 11.20 -19.53
CA LYS A 22 1.42 10.43 -20.21
C LYS A 22 2.03 11.10 -21.44
N THR A 23 1.44 12.19 -21.95
CA THR A 23 2.10 13.01 -22.98
C THR A 23 3.25 13.84 -22.43
N GLY A 24 3.28 14.08 -21.12
CA GLY A 24 4.35 14.78 -20.42
C GLY A 24 5.40 13.85 -19.82
N ARG A 25 6.25 14.40 -18.95
CA ARG A 25 7.23 13.63 -18.19
C ARG A 25 6.56 12.92 -17.02
N ILE A 26 6.69 11.60 -16.97
CA ILE A 26 6.23 10.77 -15.85
C ILE A 26 7.37 10.62 -14.82
N PRO A 27 7.09 10.83 -13.53
CA PRO A 27 8.08 10.59 -12.48
C PRO A 27 8.52 9.12 -12.48
N GLN A 28 9.82 8.90 -12.26
CA GLN A 28 10.37 7.54 -12.19
C GLN A 28 10.16 6.90 -10.81
N HIS A 29 10.01 7.72 -9.77
CA HIS A 29 9.87 7.25 -8.39
C HIS A 29 8.93 8.15 -7.61
N ILE A 30 8.01 7.56 -6.84
CA ILE A 30 7.14 8.28 -5.89
C ILE A 30 7.22 7.64 -4.51
N ALA A 31 7.30 8.46 -3.47
CA ALA A 31 7.23 8.02 -2.09
C ALA A 31 5.91 8.46 -1.42
N PHE A 32 5.27 7.55 -0.70
CA PHE A 32 4.03 7.80 0.05
C PHE A 32 4.24 7.63 1.55
N ILE A 33 3.75 8.58 2.33
CA ILE A 33 3.58 8.43 3.78
C ILE A 33 2.10 8.14 4.05
N MET A 34 1.79 6.90 4.45
CA MET A 34 0.41 6.46 4.68
C MET A 34 -0.06 6.83 6.09
N ASP A 35 -0.35 8.11 6.30
CA ASP A 35 -0.90 8.59 7.56
C ASP A 35 -2.43 8.75 7.51
N GLY A 36 -3.07 8.76 8.67
CA GLY A 36 -4.48 9.10 8.83
C GLY A 36 -5.40 7.92 9.08
N ASN A 37 -4.93 6.67 9.04
CA ASN A 37 -5.77 5.47 9.22
C ASN A 37 -6.59 5.50 10.53
N ARG A 38 -5.98 5.93 11.63
CA ARG A 38 -6.65 6.09 12.95
C ARG A 38 -7.69 7.22 12.94
N ARG A 39 -7.38 8.34 12.27
CA ARG A 39 -8.29 9.50 12.15
C ARG A 39 -9.48 9.15 11.27
N TYR A 40 -9.24 8.42 10.19
CA TYR A 40 -10.27 7.85 9.33
C TYR A 40 -11.18 6.90 10.12
N ALA A 41 -10.61 5.96 10.90
CA ALA A 41 -11.39 5.04 11.72
C ALA A 41 -12.35 5.78 12.66
N LYS A 42 -11.84 6.80 13.37
CA LYS A 42 -12.65 7.66 14.24
C LYS A 42 -13.75 8.41 13.48
N LYS A 43 -13.45 8.96 12.31
CA LYS A 43 -14.41 9.70 11.48
C LYS A 43 -15.50 8.80 10.88
N ALA A 44 -15.13 7.58 10.50
CA ALA A 44 -16.03 6.59 9.93
C ALA A 44 -16.74 5.72 10.97
N SER A 45 -16.52 5.96 12.27
CA SER A 45 -17.05 5.17 13.38
C SER A 45 -16.76 3.67 13.27
N VAL A 46 -15.57 3.32 12.79
CA VAL A 46 -15.07 1.94 12.69
C VAL A 46 -13.90 1.72 13.65
N ASP A 47 -13.61 0.46 13.95
CA ASP A 47 -12.47 0.11 14.80
C ASP A 47 -11.13 0.42 14.11
N LYS A 48 -10.06 0.52 14.91
CA LYS A 48 -8.71 0.85 14.44
C LYS A 48 -8.20 -0.18 13.42
N LYS A 49 -8.48 -1.46 13.63
CA LYS A 49 -8.03 -2.55 12.75
C LYS A 49 -8.66 -2.37 11.37
N THR A 50 -9.96 -2.10 11.31
CA THR A 50 -10.68 -1.77 10.07
C THR A 50 -10.10 -0.52 9.39
N GLY A 51 -9.73 0.52 10.16
CA GLY A 51 -9.01 1.67 9.61
C GLY A 51 -7.68 1.31 8.93
N HIS A 52 -6.92 0.40 9.53
CA HIS A 52 -5.68 -0.11 8.94
C HIS A 52 -5.95 -0.96 7.68
N TYR A 53 -6.95 -1.85 7.69
CA TYR A 53 -7.36 -2.60 6.49
C TYR A 53 -7.71 -1.67 5.33
N ARG A 54 -8.53 -0.64 5.57
CA ARG A 54 -8.90 0.35 4.54
C ARG A 54 -7.69 1.14 4.02
N GLY A 55 -6.71 1.41 4.88
CA GLY A 55 -5.44 2.00 4.48
C GLY A 55 -4.66 1.11 3.51
N PHE A 56 -4.58 -0.20 3.79
CA PHE A 56 -3.98 -1.16 2.87
C PHE A 56 -4.74 -1.28 1.55
N ASP A 57 -6.08 -1.31 1.57
CA ASP A 57 -6.89 -1.32 0.34
C ASP A 57 -6.57 -0.09 -0.53
N LYS A 58 -6.45 1.08 0.10
CA LYS A 58 -6.10 2.33 -0.58
C LYS A 58 -4.67 2.30 -1.14
N LEU A 59 -3.73 1.68 -0.44
CA LEU A 59 -2.39 1.48 -0.95
C LEU A 59 -2.40 0.66 -2.24
N SER A 60 -3.08 -0.48 -2.23
CA SER A 60 -3.18 -1.35 -3.42
C SER A 60 -3.77 -0.61 -4.62
N GLU A 61 -4.83 0.17 -4.41
CA GLU A 61 -5.42 1.02 -5.46
C GLU A 61 -4.42 2.08 -5.98
N THR A 62 -3.67 2.70 -5.08
CA THR A 62 -2.67 3.72 -5.43
C THR A 62 -1.51 3.13 -6.23
N LEU A 63 -1.04 1.94 -5.86
CA LEU A 63 0.00 1.21 -6.59
C LEU A 63 -0.48 0.84 -8.00
N LYS A 64 -1.75 0.44 -8.15
CA LYS A 64 -2.36 0.22 -9.47
C LYS A 64 -2.39 1.48 -10.32
N TRP A 65 -2.74 2.64 -9.75
CA TRP A 65 -2.66 3.91 -10.50
C TRP A 65 -1.23 4.26 -10.93
N CYS A 66 -0.24 4.02 -10.07
CA CYS A 66 1.16 4.23 -10.41
C CYS A 66 1.57 3.34 -11.58
N LEU A 67 1.14 2.09 -11.58
CA LEU A 67 1.35 1.14 -12.67
C LEU A 67 0.70 1.63 -13.98
N ASP A 68 -0.57 2.03 -13.94
CA ASP A 68 -1.31 2.52 -15.13
C ASP A 68 -0.67 3.79 -15.74
N LEU A 69 -0.12 4.65 -14.88
CA LEU A 69 0.64 5.85 -15.28
C LEU A 69 2.03 5.51 -15.85
N GLY A 70 2.56 4.31 -15.59
CA GLY A 70 3.90 3.89 -16.01
C GLY A 70 5.01 4.37 -15.08
N ILE A 71 4.72 4.52 -13.78
CA ILE A 71 5.71 4.84 -12.75
C ILE A 71 6.38 3.53 -12.31
N PRO A 72 7.70 3.38 -12.53
CA PRO A 72 8.39 2.11 -12.31
C PRO A 72 8.71 1.82 -10.84
N GLU A 73 8.88 2.84 -10.00
CA GLU A 73 9.26 2.66 -8.60
C GLU A 73 8.32 3.40 -7.64
N VAL A 74 7.93 2.73 -6.55
CA VAL A 74 7.14 3.34 -5.47
C VAL A 74 7.70 2.92 -4.12
N THR A 75 7.94 3.90 -3.24
CA THR A 75 8.28 3.66 -1.84
C THR A 75 7.11 4.02 -0.95
N VAL A 76 6.84 3.20 0.06
CA VAL A 76 5.73 3.42 0.98
C VAL A 76 6.22 3.32 2.41
N TYR A 77 5.98 4.37 3.18
CA TYR A 77 6.17 4.35 4.63
C TYR A 77 4.95 3.69 5.29
N ALA A 78 4.99 2.37 5.35
CA ALA A 78 3.88 1.56 5.88
C ALA A 78 3.88 1.47 7.42
N PHE A 79 5.04 1.61 8.06
CA PHE A 79 5.17 1.48 9.51
C PHE A 79 6.27 2.39 10.07
N SER A 80 5.95 3.14 11.13
CA SER A 80 6.96 3.90 11.87
C SER A 80 7.56 3.11 13.03
N ILE A 81 8.80 3.44 13.40
CA ILE A 81 9.48 2.87 14.57
C ILE A 81 8.66 3.14 15.86
N GLU A 82 7.96 4.27 15.93
CA GLU A 82 7.07 4.62 17.04
C GLU A 82 5.86 3.68 17.18
N ASN A 83 5.44 3.02 16.09
CA ASN A 83 4.38 2.02 16.14
C ASN A 83 4.84 0.69 16.78
N PHE A 84 6.14 0.46 16.97
CA PHE A 84 6.65 -0.70 17.72
C PHE A 84 6.51 -0.54 19.24
N LYS A 85 6.13 0.65 19.74
CA LYS A 85 5.71 0.82 21.14
C LYS A 85 4.31 0.22 21.43
N ARG A 86 3.67 -0.39 20.43
CA ARG A 86 2.41 -1.12 20.57
C ARG A 86 2.71 -2.57 20.95
N GLY A 87 1.76 -3.25 21.60
CA GLY A 87 1.96 -4.63 22.04
C GLY A 87 2.40 -5.55 20.89
N ALA A 88 3.29 -6.49 21.18
CA ALA A 88 3.90 -7.39 20.19
C ALA A 88 2.86 -8.05 19.27
N ASP A 89 1.72 -8.48 19.82
CA ASP A 89 0.61 -9.08 19.09
C ASP A 89 0.01 -8.15 18.02
N GLU A 90 -0.04 -6.84 18.27
CA GLU A 90 -0.55 -5.85 17.30
C GLU A 90 0.44 -5.67 16.14
N VAL A 91 1.73 -5.68 16.44
CA VAL A 91 2.79 -5.56 15.43
C VAL A 91 2.80 -6.78 14.53
N GLU A 92 2.76 -7.99 15.11
CA GLU A 92 2.72 -9.25 14.35
C GLU A 92 1.49 -9.32 13.43
N ALA A 93 0.30 -9.00 13.96
CA ALA A 93 -0.93 -8.97 13.17
C ALA A 93 -0.88 -7.96 12.00
N LEU A 94 -0.20 -6.82 12.18
CA LEU A 94 -0.02 -5.82 11.13
C LEU A 94 0.99 -6.27 10.06
N MET A 95 2.05 -6.98 10.46
CA MET A 95 3.03 -7.55 9.54
C MET A 95 2.42 -8.69 8.71
N ASP A 96 1.63 -9.57 9.33
CA ASP A 96 0.91 -10.63 8.62
C ASP A 96 -0.12 -10.07 7.65
N LEU A 97 -0.83 -9.01 8.05
CA LEU A 97 -1.72 -8.30 7.15
C LEU A 97 -0.98 -7.71 5.94
N ALA A 98 0.17 -7.08 6.17
CA ALA A 98 0.99 -6.54 5.09
C ALA A 98 1.44 -7.66 4.13
N ARG A 99 1.94 -8.77 4.68
CA ARG A 99 2.39 -9.93 3.90
C ARG A 99 1.28 -10.50 3.01
N ASP A 100 0.11 -10.77 3.59
CA ASP A 100 -1.05 -11.30 2.86
C ASP A 100 -1.49 -10.36 1.73
N LYS A 101 -1.52 -9.05 2.00
CA LYS A 101 -1.93 -8.05 1.00
C LYS A 101 -0.93 -7.91 -0.14
N PHE A 102 0.36 -7.86 0.16
CA PHE A 102 1.38 -7.78 -0.88
C PHE A 102 1.47 -9.06 -1.70
N GLN A 103 1.34 -10.23 -1.08
CA GLN A 103 1.32 -11.50 -1.81
C GLN A 103 0.17 -11.53 -2.84
N ARG A 104 -1.04 -11.15 -2.43
CA ARG A 104 -2.18 -11.09 -3.35
C ARG A 104 -1.99 -10.04 -4.47
N LEU A 105 -1.43 -8.88 -4.14
CA LEU A 105 -1.13 -7.84 -5.13
C LEU A 105 -0.15 -8.37 -6.19
N LEU A 106 0.88 -9.11 -5.76
CA LEU A 106 1.84 -9.73 -6.65
C LEU A 106 1.13 -10.75 -7.56
N GLU A 107 0.36 -11.68 -6.99
CA GLU A 107 -0.39 -12.70 -7.73
C GLU A 107 -1.28 -12.09 -8.83
N GLU A 108 -1.97 -10.98 -8.53
CA GLU A 108 -2.83 -10.30 -9.51
C GLU A 108 -2.05 -9.58 -10.62
N ILE A 109 -0.87 -9.02 -10.32
CA ILE A 109 -0.08 -8.25 -11.29
C ILE A 109 0.85 -9.15 -12.14
N PHE A 110 1.24 -10.33 -11.64
CA PHE A 110 2.02 -11.30 -12.40
C PHE A 110 1.36 -11.71 -13.73
N HIS A 111 0.03 -11.62 -13.82
CA HIS A 111 -0.72 -11.84 -15.07
C HIS A 111 -0.49 -10.78 -16.16
N ARG A 112 0.20 -9.67 -15.87
CA ARG A 112 0.32 -8.50 -16.78
C ARG A 112 1.75 -8.18 -17.26
N VAL A 113 2.72 -9.11 -17.13
CA VAL A 113 4.11 -8.91 -17.60
C VAL A 113 4.83 -7.77 -16.85
N TYR A 114 4.61 -7.65 -15.55
CA TYR A 114 5.37 -6.73 -14.69
C TYR A 114 6.19 -7.52 -13.68
N ILE A 115 7.46 -7.16 -13.52
CA ILE A 115 8.32 -7.66 -12.44
C ILE A 115 8.17 -6.66 -11.29
N ILE A 116 7.51 -7.08 -10.20
CA ILE A 116 7.42 -6.29 -8.98
C ILE A 116 8.41 -6.84 -7.98
N THR A 117 9.27 -5.97 -7.44
CA THR A 117 10.18 -6.31 -6.35
C THR A 117 9.75 -5.57 -5.09
N LEU A 118 9.41 -6.33 -4.05
CA LEU A 118 9.10 -5.77 -2.73
C LEU A 118 10.38 -5.73 -1.89
N HIS A 119 10.87 -4.54 -1.59
CA HIS A 119 11.96 -4.34 -0.64
C HIS A 119 11.39 -3.88 0.71
N LEU A 120 11.52 -4.74 1.73
CA LEU A 120 11.25 -4.36 3.11
C LEU A 120 12.54 -3.82 3.73
N VAL A 121 12.58 -2.50 3.94
CA VAL A 121 13.72 -1.84 4.58
C VAL A 121 13.40 -1.62 6.05
N TRP A 122 14.18 -2.23 6.93
CA TRP A 122 14.06 -2.07 8.37
C TRP A 122 15.43 -2.17 9.05
N ASN A 123 15.52 -1.63 10.26
CA ASN A 123 16.72 -1.70 11.07
C ASN A 123 16.49 -2.68 12.24
N TYR A 124 17.17 -3.83 12.15
CA TYR A 124 17.02 -4.97 13.08
C TYR A 124 17.41 -4.64 14.53
N ASN A 125 18.32 -3.68 14.74
CA ASN A 125 18.74 -3.28 16.09
C ASN A 125 17.60 -2.65 16.90
N TRP A 126 16.54 -2.14 16.26
CA TRP A 126 15.41 -1.50 16.94
C TRP A 126 14.33 -2.48 17.37
N TYR A 127 14.35 -3.72 16.87
CA TYR A 127 13.45 -4.78 17.32
C TYR A 127 13.72 -5.18 18.76
N GLN A 128 14.99 -5.42 19.07
CA GLN A 128 15.46 -5.85 20.38
C GLN A 128 15.19 -4.77 21.42
N VAL A 129 15.46 -3.50 21.07
CA VAL A 129 15.21 -2.34 21.94
C VAL A 129 13.72 -2.07 22.19
N ALA A 130 12.81 -2.58 21.35
CA ALA A 130 11.36 -2.43 21.53
C ALA A 130 10.73 -3.60 22.31
N LEU A 131 11.46 -4.70 22.50
CA LEU A 131 11.02 -5.88 23.26
C LEU A 131 11.53 -5.89 24.71
N ASP A 132 12.48 -5.01 25.04
CA ASP A 132 12.94 -4.69 26.40
C ASP A 132 12.11 -3.53 27.01
#